data_AF-A0A2V9FLC3-F1
#
_entry.id   AF-A0A2V9FLC3-F1
#
_cell.length_a   1.000
_cell.length_b   1.000
_cell.length_c   1.000
_cell.angle_alpha   90.00
_cell.angle_beta   90.00
_cell.angle_gamma   90.00
#
_symmetry.space_group_name_H-M   'P 1'
#
loop_
_entity.id
_entity.type
_entity.pdbx_description
1 polymer ?
#
loop_
_entity_poly.entity_id
_entity_poly.type
_entity_poly.pdbx_seq_one_letter_code
_entity_poly.pdbx_strand_id
1 'polypeptide(L)'
;LYSYYVGLDQYHYPAPYFDARNGPPNFLLHNEGNAMFLDRTETAGLNVDNDRYSFACAWGDYNSDGLPDLYVANDFGRNNLYRNNGGGEFTAVSAEAGVEDVGAGMSA
;
A
#
# COMPACT_ATOMS: atom_id res chain seq x y z
N LEU A 1 19.85 14.94 3.90
CA LEU A 1 20.34 13.90 4.83
C LEU A 1 19.16 13.52 5.71
N TYR A 2 18.47 12.42 5.42
CA TYR A 2 17.40 11.92 6.28
C TYR A 2 17.95 10.72 7.04
N SER A 3 17.98 10.82 8.36
CA SER A 3 18.24 9.69 9.26
C SER A 3 16.99 9.51 10.10
N TYR A 4 16.36 8.34 10.03
CA TYR A 4 15.38 7.93 11.02
C TYR A 4 15.98 6.82 11.89
N TYR A 5 15.67 6.88 13.18
CA TYR A 5 16.07 5.90 14.18
C TYR A 5 14.90 4.95 14.39
N VAL A 6 15.08 3.65 14.15
CA VAL A 6 14.11 2.61 14.48
C VAL A 6 14.53 1.97 15.80
N GLY A 7 13.72 2.15 16.84
CA GLY A 7 13.93 1.48 18.13
C GLY A 7 13.69 -0.02 18.02
N LEU A 8 14.48 -0.81 18.74
CA LEU A 8 14.46 -2.28 18.72
C LEU A 8 13.10 -2.91 19.10
N ASP A 9 12.23 -2.16 19.77
CA ASP A 9 10.89 -2.61 20.19
C ASP A 9 9.85 -2.61 19.05
N GLN A 10 10.20 -2.08 17.87
CA GLN A 10 9.31 -2.07 16.69
C GLN A 10 9.60 -3.21 15.69
N TYR A 11 10.62 -4.04 15.93
CA TYR A 11 11.00 -5.11 15.01
C TYR A 11 10.11 -6.35 15.21
N HIS A 12 8.93 -6.35 14.60
CA HIS A 12 8.14 -7.56 14.42
C HIS A 12 8.66 -8.30 13.18
N TYR A 13 9.06 -9.56 13.36
CA TYR A 13 9.40 -10.41 12.22
C TYR A 13 8.15 -10.64 11.36
N PRO A 14 8.25 -10.52 10.02
CA PRO A 14 7.16 -10.87 9.13
C PRO A 14 6.78 -12.35 9.34
N ALA A 15 5.52 -12.62 9.67
CA ALA A 15 5.08 -13.97 10.00
C ALA A 15 3.62 -14.23 9.59
N PRO A 16 3.34 -15.27 8.79
CA PRO A 16 4.30 -16.03 7.97
C PRO A 16 4.86 -15.17 6.84
N TYR A 17 6.10 -15.40 6.39
CA TYR A 17 6.74 -14.58 5.34
C TYR A 17 5.91 -14.41 4.06
N PHE A 18 5.22 -15.46 3.63
CA PHE A 18 4.44 -15.48 2.39
C PHE A 18 3.08 -14.76 2.49
N ASP A 19 2.59 -14.47 3.71
CA ASP A 19 1.31 -13.80 3.92
C ASP A 19 1.36 -12.96 5.21
N ALA A 20 2.44 -12.20 5.38
CA ALA A 20 2.62 -11.38 6.56
C ALA A 20 1.53 -10.29 6.60
N ARG A 21 0.93 -10.12 7.78
CA ARG A 21 -0.19 -9.20 8.09
C ARG A 21 0.11 -8.34 9.34
N ASN A 22 1.38 -8.29 9.72
CA ASN A 22 1.87 -7.59 10.91
C ASN A 22 2.86 -6.48 10.55
N GLY A 23 2.83 -6.01 9.31
CA GLY A 23 3.59 -4.87 8.84
C GLY A 23 2.94 -3.55 9.24
N PRO A 24 3.69 -2.44 9.23
CA PRO A 24 3.14 -1.12 9.45
C PRO A 24 2.25 -0.69 8.27
N PRO A 25 1.22 0.15 8.51
CA PRO A 25 0.38 0.66 7.43
C PRO A 25 1.09 1.72 6.59
N ASN A 26 0.66 1.85 5.34
CA ASN A 26 0.94 2.99 4.47
C ASN A 26 -0.04 4.13 4.74
N PHE A 27 0.34 5.35 4.36
CA PHE A 27 -0.50 6.54 4.53
C PHE A 27 -0.71 7.30 3.21
N LEU A 28 -1.94 7.69 2.94
CA LEU A 28 -2.29 8.65 1.89
C LEU A 28 -2.47 10.04 2.50
N LEU A 29 -1.46 10.90 2.30
CA LEU A 29 -1.52 12.30 2.72
C LEU A 29 -2.02 13.18 1.58
N HIS A 30 -3.21 13.75 1.74
CA HIS A 30 -3.78 14.68 0.78
C HIS A 30 -3.39 16.13 1.10
N ASN A 31 -2.86 16.84 0.11
CA ASN A 31 -2.49 18.25 0.24
C ASN A 31 -3.74 19.13 0.17
N GLU A 32 -4.07 19.78 1.28
CA GLU A 32 -5.23 20.70 1.38
C GLU A 32 -4.84 22.15 1.00
N GLY A 33 -3.62 22.36 0.52
CA GLY A 33 -3.02 23.68 0.31
C GLY A 33 -2.44 24.26 1.59
N ASN A 34 -1.81 25.43 1.49
CA ASN A 34 -1.25 26.16 2.63
C ASN A 34 -0.32 25.33 3.54
N ALA A 35 0.46 24.42 2.94
CA ALA A 35 1.34 23.49 3.64
C ALA A 35 0.63 22.54 4.64
N MET A 36 -0.68 22.33 4.47
CA MET A 36 -1.47 21.39 5.26
C MET A 36 -1.65 20.07 4.52
N PHE A 37 -1.44 18.97 5.24
CA PHE A 37 -1.68 17.62 4.77
C PHE A 37 -2.63 16.91 5.73
N LEU A 38 -3.65 16.26 5.19
CA LEU A 38 -4.55 15.41 5.96
C LEU A 38 -4.34 13.95 5.58
N ASP A 39 -4.30 13.10 6.58
CA ASP A 39 -4.38 11.66 6.37
C ASP A 39 -5.79 11.30 5.88
N ARG A 40 -5.86 10.79 4.66
CA ARG A 40 -7.08 10.33 4.00
C ARG A 40 -7.13 8.82 3.84
N THR A 41 -6.19 8.07 4.42
CA THR A 41 -6.02 6.63 4.19
C THR A 41 -7.32 5.85 4.40
N GLU A 42 -7.96 6.02 5.55
CA GLU A 42 -9.22 5.35 5.87
C GLU A 42 -10.38 5.86 5.02
N THR A 43 -10.53 7.19 4.90
CA THR A 43 -11.62 7.80 4.12
C THR A 43 -11.54 7.48 2.64
N ALA A 44 -10.34 7.18 2.13
CA ALA A 44 -10.11 6.78 0.74
C ALA A 44 -10.23 5.25 0.54
N GLY A 45 -10.41 4.46 1.60
CA GLY A 45 -10.49 2.99 1.51
C GLY A 45 -9.13 2.29 1.38
N LEU A 46 -8.01 3.01 1.51
CA LEU A 46 -6.65 2.47 1.44
C LEU A 46 -6.17 1.84 2.76
N ASN A 47 -7.04 1.73 3.76
CA ASN A 47 -6.78 0.99 4.99
C ASN A 47 -7.07 -0.52 4.86
N VAL A 48 -7.74 -0.94 3.79
CA VAL A 48 -8.02 -2.36 3.52
C VAL A 48 -6.75 -3.05 3.06
N ASP A 49 -6.43 -4.22 3.62
CA ASP A 49 -5.20 -5.00 3.33
C ASP A 49 -3.87 -4.23 3.52
N ASN A 50 -3.90 -3.12 4.26
CA ASN A 50 -2.78 -2.21 4.50
C ASN A 50 -2.02 -2.53 5.79
N ASP A 51 -1.65 -3.80 5.95
CA ASP A 51 -0.98 -4.35 7.13
C ASP A 51 0.21 -5.23 6.77
N ARG A 52 0.78 -5.00 5.58
CA ARG A 52 1.87 -5.79 4.99
C ARG A 52 3.19 -5.00 5.01
N TYR A 53 4.30 -5.66 4.68
CA TYR A 53 5.61 -5.01 4.62
C TYR A 53 5.83 -4.44 3.22
N SER A 54 5.34 -3.24 2.98
CA SER A 54 5.44 -2.58 1.68
C SER A 54 6.87 -2.18 1.33
N PHE A 55 7.23 -2.42 0.06
CA PHE A 55 8.56 -2.12 -0.48
C PHE A 55 8.49 -0.97 -1.50
N ALA A 56 7.56 -1.07 -2.44
CA ALA A 56 7.41 -0.11 -3.52
C ALA A 56 5.93 0.09 -3.89
N CYS A 57 5.63 1.21 -4.54
CA CYS A 57 4.31 1.46 -5.10
C CYS A 57 4.42 2.08 -6.49
N ALA A 58 3.38 1.89 -7.29
CA ALA A 58 3.26 2.45 -8.63
C ALA A 58 1.81 2.85 -8.90
N TRP A 59 1.65 3.94 -9.66
CA TRP A 59 0.36 4.37 -10.19
C TRP A 59 0.21 3.89 -11.63
N GLY A 60 -0.94 3.35 -11.99
CA GLY A 60 -1.24 2.91 -13.35
C GLY A 60 -2.73 2.66 -13.53
N ASP A 61 -3.22 2.75 -14.76
CA ASP A 61 -4.62 2.48 -15.10
C ASP A 61 -4.71 1.02 -15.59
N TYR A 62 -5.04 0.08 -14.68
CA TYR A 62 -4.98 -1.36 -15.00
C TYR A 62 -6.21 -1.83 -15.79
N ASN A 63 -7.34 -1.14 -15.65
CA ASN A 63 -8.63 -1.50 -16.24
C ASN A 63 -9.03 -0.61 -17.43
N SER A 64 -8.20 0.36 -17.80
CA SER A 64 -8.40 1.32 -18.89
C SER A 64 -9.63 2.22 -18.71
N ASP A 65 -9.96 2.60 -17.47
CA ASP A 65 -11.06 3.52 -17.16
C ASP A 65 -10.64 5.00 -17.11
N GLY A 66 -9.33 5.27 -17.30
CA GLY A 66 -8.75 6.61 -17.29
C GLY A 66 -8.45 7.14 -15.89
N LEU A 67 -8.66 6.34 -14.84
CA LEU A 67 -8.33 6.67 -13.46
C LEU A 67 -7.05 5.95 -13.03
N PRO A 68 -6.09 6.63 -12.38
CA PRO A 68 -4.89 5.97 -11.89
C PRO A 68 -5.22 5.12 -10.65
N ASP A 69 -4.98 3.82 -10.77
CA ASP A 69 -5.02 2.82 -9.70
C ASP A 69 -3.67 2.74 -8.98
N LEU A 70 -3.68 2.21 -7.75
CA LEU A 70 -2.49 2.07 -6.93
C LEU A 70 -2.09 0.60 -6.77
N TYR A 71 -0.90 0.24 -7.25
CA TYR A 71 -0.27 -1.03 -6.96
C TYR A 71 0.76 -0.87 -5.85
N VAL A 72 0.75 -1.78 -4.87
CA VAL A 72 1.72 -1.84 -3.77
C VAL A 72 2.39 -3.20 -3.78
N ALA A 73 3.69 -3.20 -4.07
CA ALA A 73 4.55 -4.36 -3.97
C ALA A 73 5.01 -4.51 -2.51
N ASN A 74 4.79 -5.69 -1.93
CA ASN A 74 5.19 -6.01 -0.57
C ASN A 74 6.41 -6.93 -0.59
N ASP A 75 7.40 -6.64 0.26
CA ASP A 75 8.54 -7.54 0.48
C ASP A 75 8.11 -8.80 1.25
N PHE A 76 7.11 -8.66 2.11
CA PHE A 76 6.52 -9.78 2.85
C PHE A 76 5.00 -9.66 2.86
N GLY A 77 4.34 -10.78 2.54
CA GLY A 77 2.93 -10.82 2.22
C GLY A 77 2.64 -10.68 0.73
N ARG A 78 1.37 -10.78 0.37
CA ARG A 78 0.88 -10.67 -1.01
C ARG A 78 0.94 -9.22 -1.48
N ASN A 79 1.10 -9.00 -2.77
CA ASN A 79 0.97 -7.65 -3.34
C ASN A 79 -0.49 -7.18 -3.33
N ASN A 80 -0.67 -5.85 -3.30
CA ASN A 80 -1.99 -5.24 -3.27
C ASN A 80 -2.24 -4.41 -4.53
N LEU A 81 -3.46 -4.45 -5.04
CA LEU A 81 -3.96 -3.53 -6.06
C LEU A 81 -5.23 -2.86 -5.55
N TYR A 82 -5.24 -1.53 -5.61
CA TYR A 82 -6.36 -0.69 -5.24
C TYR A 82 -6.90 0.01 -6.49
N ARG A 83 -8.13 -0.34 -6.90
CA ARG A 83 -8.82 0.34 -7.99
C ARG A 83 -9.32 1.70 -7.53
N ASN A 84 -9.05 2.74 -8.31
CA ASN A 84 -9.60 4.07 -8.11
C ASN A 84 -11.04 4.12 -8.67
N ASN A 85 -12.03 4.37 -7.83
CA ASN A 85 -13.43 4.48 -8.26
C ASN A 85 -13.81 5.91 -8.68
N GLY A 86 -12.84 6.82 -8.68
CA GLY A 86 -13.05 8.26 -8.83
C GLY A 86 -13.37 8.92 -7.47
N GLY A 87 -13.36 10.25 -7.45
CA GLY A 87 -13.71 11.02 -6.25
C GLY A 87 -12.74 10.87 -5.06
N GLY A 88 -11.62 10.16 -5.23
CA GLY A 88 -10.66 9.87 -4.17
C GLY A 88 -10.95 8.60 -3.36
N GLU A 89 -11.88 7.76 -3.83
CA GLU A 89 -12.21 6.47 -3.21
C GLU A 89 -11.53 5.30 -3.92
N PHE A 90 -11.02 4.36 -3.15
CA PHE A 90 -10.32 3.17 -3.65
C PHE A 90 -10.96 1.88 -3.13
N THR A 91 -10.83 0.80 -3.90
CA THR A 91 -11.25 -0.55 -3.51
C THR A 91 -10.11 -1.52 -3.69
N ALA A 92 -9.80 -2.32 -2.67
CA ALA A 92 -8.87 -3.43 -2.81
C ALA A 92 -9.47 -4.46 -3.77
N VAL A 93 -8.74 -4.78 -4.85
CA VAL A 93 -9.17 -5.68 -5.94
C VAL A 93 -8.11 -6.73 -6.26
N SER A 94 -7.16 -6.96 -5.35
CA SER A 94 -5.99 -7.82 -5.58
C SER A 94 -6.39 -9.25 -5.97
N ALA A 95 -7.40 -9.81 -5.29
CA ALA A 95 -7.88 -11.16 -5.53
C ALA A 95 -8.63 -11.25 -6.86
N GLU A 96 -9.49 -10.28 -7.16
CA GLU A 96 -10.24 -10.19 -8.41
C GLU A 96 -9.33 -10.00 -9.62
N ALA A 97 -8.27 -9.21 -9.47
CA ALA A 97 -7.28 -8.95 -10.52
C ALA A 97 -6.22 -10.07 -10.64
N GLY A 98 -6.17 -11.02 -9.71
CA GLY A 98 -5.21 -12.12 -9.73
C GLY A 98 -3.76 -11.69 -9.51
N VAL A 99 -3.53 -10.61 -8.76
CA VAL A 99 -2.20 -10.03 -8.51
C VAL A 99 -1.66 -10.28 -7.10
N GLU A 100 -2.29 -11.17 -6.36
CA GLU A 100 -1.89 -11.62 -5.02
C GLU A 100 -0.63 -12.53 -5.01
N ASP A 101 0.31 -12.30 -5.92
CA ASP A 101 1.53 -13.11 -5.97
C ASP A 101 2.38 -12.88 -4.71
N VAL A 102 3.15 -13.92 -4.38
CA VAL A 102 4.04 -14.00 -3.22
C VAL A 102 5.47 -14.02 -3.72
N GLY A 103 6.19 -12.93 -3.49
CA GLY A 103 7.62 -12.82 -3.77
C GLY A 103 8.19 -11.59 -3.09
N ALA A 104 9.45 -11.64 -2.67
CA ALA A 104 10.11 -10.45 -2.15
C ALA A 104 10.17 -9.40 -3.26
N GLY A 105 9.50 -8.26 -3.06
CA GLY A 105 9.52 -7.09 -3.95
C GLY A 105 10.93 -6.61 -4.32
N MET A 106 11.96 -6.98 -3.53
CA MET A 106 13.39 -6.82 -3.82
C MET A 106 13.91 -7.38 -5.17
N SER A 107 13.06 -8.00 -6.00
CA SER A 107 13.43 -8.47 -7.35
C SER A 107 12.51 -7.99 -8.48
N ALA A 108 11.56 -7.09 -8.21
CA ALA A 108 10.74 -6.45 -9.23
C ALA A 108 11.48 -5.32 -9.96
#